data_AF-A0A482TGZ9-F1
#
_entry.id   AF-A0A482TGZ9-F1
#
_cell.length_a   1.000
_cell.length_b   1.000
_cell.length_c   1.000
_cell.angle_alpha   90.00
_cell.angle_beta   90.00
_cell.angle_gamma   90.00
#
_symmetry.space_group_name_H-M   'P 1'
#
loop_
_entity.id
_entity.type
_entity.pdbx_description
1 polymer ?
#
loop_
_entity_poly.entity_id
_entity_poly.type
_entity_poly.pdbx_seq_one_letter_code
_entity_poly.pdbx_strand_id
1 'polypeptide(L)'
;MFFIVQVFFAQKVKNETIKVDAKNNVIPAVNSTQIAATATAISSKTKEDTKYLNDQLKSEKKALKEAKKIEKEQERFEKEKKDFNKKQSRIFSGEKSVRNIKDKINKSQRNLITSKEKLDKKIAKGSLSSTQIEKENIKISKQQIKTNKLEEDLEKAEKKLNKVRN
;
A
#
# COMPACT_ATOMS: atom_id res chain seq x y z
N MET A 1 -6.38 28.47 14.68
CA MET A 1 -7.80 28.21 15.02
C MET A 1 -8.09 26.77 14.60
N PHE A 2 -8.33 25.79 15.48
CA PHE A 2 -8.58 25.81 16.93
C PHE A 2 -7.56 24.96 17.71
N PHE A 3 -7.35 25.30 18.99
CA PHE A 3 -6.78 24.39 20.01
C PHE A 3 -7.87 23.40 20.48
N ILE A 4 -7.55 22.27 21.14
CA ILE A 4 -7.59 22.06 22.61
C ILE A 4 -7.10 20.61 22.81
N VAL A 5 -5.91 20.37 23.35
CA VAL A 5 -5.52 20.24 24.79
C VAL A 5 -5.91 18.90 25.43
N GLN A 6 -4.92 18.26 26.06
CA GLN A 6 -4.98 16.97 26.72
C GLN A 6 -5.83 17.00 28.01
N VAL A 7 -6.56 15.94 28.31
CA VAL A 7 -7.24 15.77 29.61
C VAL A 7 -6.29 15.06 30.58
N PHE A 8 -5.68 15.83 31.48
CA PHE A 8 -5.04 15.30 32.69
C PHE A 8 -6.11 14.88 33.71
N PHE A 9 -6.09 13.62 34.15
CA PHE A 9 -6.83 13.20 35.35
C PHE A 9 -6.01 13.50 36.60
N ALA A 10 -6.39 14.55 37.33
CA ALA A 10 -5.79 14.92 38.61
C ALA A 10 -6.39 14.10 39.77
N GLN A 11 -5.55 13.76 40.75
CA GLN A 11 -5.92 13.01 41.94
C GLN A 11 -6.82 13.82 42.91
N LYS A 12 -7.64 13.13 43.70
CA LYS A 12 -8.10 13.62 45.00
C LYS A 12 -8.21 12.50 46.03
N VAL A 13 -7.07 12.10 46.59
CA VAL A 13 -7.03 11.25 47.79
C VAL A 13 -7.37 12.14 48.99
N LYS A 14 -8.45 11.83 49.71
CA LYS A 14 -8.75 12.47 50.99
C LYS A 14 -7.97 11.75 52.10
N ASN A 15 -6.93 12.39 52.63
CA ASN A 15 -6.38 12.03 53.93
C ASN A 15 -7.17 12.79 55.01
N GLU A 16 -7.91 12.08 55.86
CA GLU A 16 -8.51 12.63 57.08
C GLU A 16 -7.94 11.93 58.32
N THR A 17 -7.43 12.74 59.25
CA THR A 17 -6.62 12.37 60.43
C THR A 17 -6.55 13.59 61.37
N ILE A 18 -6.47 13.49 62.70
CA ILE A 18 -6.51 12.35 63.64
C ILE A 18 -7.43 12.74 64.81
N LYS A 19 -8.32 11.86 65.30
CA LYS A 19 -8.75 11.86 66.72
C LYS A 19 -8.94 10.45 67.27
N VAL A 20 -7.94 9.97 68.00
CA VAL A 20 -8.06 8.83 68.91
C VAL A 20 -7.56 9.31 70.26
N ASP A 21 -8.49 9.59 71.18
CA ASP A 21 -8.14 9.95 72.55
C ASP A 21 -7.61 8.72 73.29
N ALA A 22 -6.49 8.91 73.99
CA ALA A 22 -5.85 7.87 74.77
C ALA A 22 -6.56 7.65 76.11
N LYS A 23 -6.96 6.40 76.40
CA LYS A 23 -7.00 5.72 77.72
C LYS A 23 -7.83 4.43 77.65
N ASN A 24 -7.19 3.25 77.63
CA ASN A 24 -7.06 2.41 78.83
C ASN A 24 -6.35 1.07 78.54
N ASN A 25 -5.63 0.55 79.53
CA ASN A 25 -5.26 -0.87 79.61
C ASN A 25 -6.52 -1.75 79.62
N VAL A 26 -6.51 -2.86 78.87
CA VAL A 26 -6.71 -4.24 79.38
C VAL A 26 -6.11 -5.21 78.34
N ILE A 27 -5.19 -6.07 78.78
CA ILE A 27 -4.79 -7.29 78.04
C ILE A 27 -5.76 -8.41 78.45
N PRO A 28 -6.25 -9.21 77.51
CA PRO A 28 -6.42 -10.64 77.78
C PRO A 28 -5.83 -11.51 76.67
N ALA A 29 -5.04 -12.51 77.05
CA ALA A 29 -4.47 -13.50 76.15
C ALA A 29 -5.54 -14.49 75.67
N VAL A 30 -5.77 -14.57 74.34
CA VAL A 30 -6.73 -15.51 73.73
C VAL A 30 -6.23 -16.03 72.38
N ASN A 31 -6.03 -17.34 72.29
CA ASN A 31 -6.06 -18.22 71.11
C ASN A 31 -4.97 -18.12 70.02
N SER A 32 -3.94 -18.96 70.16
CA SER A 32 -3.02 -19.41 69.09
C SER A 32 -3.71 -20.07 67.88
N THR A 33 -5.01 -20.34 67.94
CA THR A 33 -5.83 -20.91 66.84
C THR A 33 -6.05 -19.92 65.68
N GLN A 34 -6.00 -18.60 65.95
CA GLN A 34 -6.32 -17.59 64.92
C GLN A 34 -5.20 -17.40 63.88
N ILE A 35 -3.94 -17.72 64.24
CA ILE A 35 -2.78 -17.59 63.35
C ILE A 35 -2.81 -18.68 62.24
N ALA A 36 -3.22 -19.90 62.57
CA ALA A 36 -3.38 -20.98 61.58
C ALA A 36 -4.56 -20.74 60.62
N ALA A 37 -5.69 -20.25 61.14
CA ALA A 37 -6.87 -19.94 60.33
C ALA A 37 -6.61 -18.79 59.34
N THR A 38 -5.93 -17.73 59.80
CA THR A 38 -5.54 -16.61 58.93
C THR A 38 -4.51 -17.01 57.89
N ALA A 39 -3.44 -17.73 58.26
CA ALA A 39 -2.46 -18.22 57.29
C ALA A 39 -3.10 -19.11 56.20
N THR A 40 -4.02 -20.00 56.59
CA THR A 40 -4.71 -20.88 55.64
C THR A 40 -5.64 -20.10 54.70
N ALA A 41 -6.45 -19.17 55.23
CA ALA A 41 -7.37 -18.34 54.45
C ALA A 41 -6.66 -17.30 53.55
N ILE A 42 -5.50 -16.79 53.96
CA ILE A 42 -4.64 -15.94 53.13
C ILE A 42 -4.02 -16.77 52.01
N SER A 43 -3.61 -18.02 52.30
CA SER A 43 -3.05 -18.94 51.29
C SER A 43 -4.08 -19.45 50.27
N SER A 44 -5.38 -19.50 50.62
CA SER A 44 -6.44 -19.89 49.68
C SER A 44 -6.88 -18.72 48.81
N LYS A 45 -7.08 -17.52 49.39
CA LYS A 45 -7.38 -16.31 48.61
C LYS A 45 -6.28 -15.98 47.60
N THR A 46 -5.01 -16.01 48.00
CA THR A 46 -3.90 -15.80 47.05
C THR A 46 -3.84 -16.87 45.95
N LYS A 47 -4.33 -18.11 46.17
CA LYS A 47 -4.45 -19.15 45.13
C LYS A 47 -5.65 -18.94 44.18
N GLU A 48 -6.69 -18.25 44.61
CA GLU A 48 -7.83 -17.87 43.77
C GLU A 48 -7.53 -16.59 42.99
N ASP A 49 -6.97 -15.58 43.65
CA ASP A 49 -6.52 -14.33 43.02
C ASP A 49 -5.46 -14.60 41.94
N THR A 50 -4.49 -15.48 42.20
CA THR A 50 -3.48 -15.87 41.18
C THR A 50 -4.06 -16.69 40.03
N LYS A 51 -5.11 -17.49 40.25
CA LYS A 51 -5.84 -18.16 39.14
C LYS A 51 -6.59 -17.14 38.30
N TYR A 52 -7.35 -16.24 38.94
CA TYR A 52 -8.10 -15.18 38.27
C TYR A 52 -7.20 -14.28 37.41
N LEU A 53 -6.10 -13.78 37.99
CA LEU A 53 -5.10 -12.98 37.27
C LEU A 53 -4.45 -13.74 36.10
N ASN A 54 -4.17 -15.04 36.26
CA ASN A 54 -3.58 -15.85 35.20
C ASN A 54 -4.58 -16.12 34.06
N ASP A 55 -5.86 -16.34 34.37
CA ASP A 55 -6.90 -16.54 33.36
C ASP A 55 -7.28 -15.24 32.63
N GLN A 56 -7.26 -14.11 33.33
CA GLN A 56 -7.35 -12.78 32.71
C GLN A 56 -6.14 -12.49 31.80
N LEU A 57 -4.92 -12.80 32.25
CA LEU A 57 -3.71 -12.63 31.42
C LEU A 57 -3.71 -13.58 30.20
N LYS A 58 -4.32 -14.77 30.30
CA LYS A 58 -4.54 -15.67 29.16
C LYS A 58 -5.58 -15.11 28.17
N SER A 59 -6.67 -14.51 28.65
CA SER A 59 -7.71 -13.94 27.77
C SER A 59 -7.21 -12.69 27.05
N GLU A 60 -6.54 -11.78 27.74
CA GLU A 60 -5.86 -10.62 27.15
C GLU A 60 -4.79 -11.05 26.12
N LYS A 61 -4.01 -12.10 26.42
CA LYS A 61 -3.03 -12.67 25.48
C LYS A 61 -3.66 -13.36 24.27
N LYS A 62 -4.92 -13.83 24.34
CA LYS A 62 -5.68 -14.31 23.18
C LYS A 62 -6.20 -13.13 22.35
N ALA A 63 -6.87 -12.17 22.98
CA ALA A 63 -7.37 -10.97 22.32
C ALA A 63 -6.25 -10.19 21.59
N LEU A 64 -5.09 -10.02 22.22
CA LEU A 64 -3.92 -9.38 21.60
C LEU A 64 -3.35 -10.19 20.42
N LYS A 65 -3.43 -11.53 20.45
CA LYS A 65 -3.03 -12.38 19.31
C LYS A 65 -4.02 -12.28 18.15
N GLU A 66 -5.31 -12.16 18.44
CA GLU A 66 -6.37 -12.02 17.43
C GLU A 66 -6.30 -10.63 16.78
N ALA A 67 -6.19 -9.56 17.57
CA ALA A 67 -5.95 -8.21 17.06
C ALA A 67 -4.71 -8.15 16.14
N LYS A 68 -3.58 -8.75 16.57
CA LYS A 68 -2.35 -8.84 15.75
C LYS A 68 -2.46 -9.72 14.51
N LYS A 69 -3.44 -10.62 14.43
CA LYS A 69 -3.73 -11.35 13.18
C LYS A 69 -4.50 -10.46 12.21
N ILE A 70 -5.56 -9.81 12.70
CA ILE A 70 -6.41 -8.90 11.92
C ILE A 70 -5.58 -7.75 11.35
N GLU A 71 -4.73 -7.12 12.16
CA GLU A 71 -3.81 -6.06 11.73
C GLU A 71 -2.87 -6.52 10.61
N LYS A 72 -2.26 -7.71 10.75
CA LYS A 72 -1.38 -8.30 9.72
C LYS A 72 -2.13 -8.69 8.43
N GLU A 73 -3.39 -9.07 8.54
CA GLU A 73 -4.24 -9.41 7.40
C GLU A 73 -4.64 -8.14 6.63
N GLN A 74 -5.05 -7.08 7.34
CA GLN A 74 -5.28 -5.75 6.78
C GLN A 74 -4.02 -5.18 6.11
N GLU A 75 -2.86 -5.29 6.75
CA GLU A 75 -1.59 -4.82 6.19
C GLU A 75 -1.19 -5.58 4.91
N ARG A 76 -1.45 -6.90 4.86
CA ARG A 76 -1.26 -7.72 3.64
C ARG A 76 -2.23 -7.31 2.54
N PHE A 77 -3.50 -7.14 2.85
CA PHE A 77 -4.54 -6.76 1.91
C PHE A 77 -4.26 -5.39 1.27
N GLU A 78 -3.89 -4.36 2.05
CA GLU A 78 -3.54 -3.05 1.50
C GLU A 78 -2.25 -3.08 0.67
N LYS A 79 -1.26 -3.92 1.02
CA LYS A 79 -0.06 -4.14 0.17
C LYS A 79 -0.44 -4.77 -1.16
N GLU A 80 -1.22 -5.85 -1.15
CA GLU A 80 -1.68 -6.55 -2.35
C GLU A 80 -2.51 -5.65 -3.27
N LYS A 81 -3.48 -4.92 -2.70
CA LYS A 81 -4.29 -3.90 -3.40
C LYS A 81 -3.42 -2.80 -4.02
N LYS A 82 -2.39 -2.32 -3.31
CA LYS A 82 -1.44 -1.31 -3.82
C LYS A 82 -0.61 -1.85 -4.98
N ASP A 83 -0.09 -3.07 -4.89
CA ASP A 83 0.70 -3.68 -5.95
C ASP A 83 -0.17 -4.08 -7.17
N PHE A 84 -1.41 -4.51 -6.95
CA PHE A 84 -2.40 -4.71 -8.01
C PHE A 84 -2.67 -3.40 -8.76
N ASN A 85 -3.02 -2.31 -8.05
CA ASN A 85 -3.24 -0.99 -8.65
C ASN A 85 -2.01 -0.48 -9.43
N LYS A 86 -0.80 -0.77 -8.91
CA LYS A 86 0.47 -0.46 -9.58
C LYS A 86 0.69 -1.31 -10.84
N LYS A 87 0.32 -2.60 -10.84
CA LYS A 87 0.33 -3.47 -12.04
C LYS A 87 -0.65 -2.92 -13.09
N GLN A 88 -1.90 -2.63 -12.70
CA GLN A 88 -2.92 -2.06 -13.60
C GLN A 88 -2.49 -0.72 -14.22
N SER A 89 -1.96 0.21 -13.42
CA SER A 89 -1.45 1.50 -13.92
C SER A 89 -0.31 1.34 -14.94
N ARG A 90 0.59 0.38 -14.73
CA ARG A 90 1.66 0.03 -15.68
C ARG A 90 1.13 -0.62 -16.96
N ILE A 91 0.11 -1.48 -16.86
CA ILE A 91 -0.57 -2.07 -18.02
C ILE A 91 -1.22 -0.96 -18.86
N PHE A 92 -2.08 -0.13 -18.25
CA PHE A 92 -2.78 0.96 -18.93
C PHE A 92 -1.84 1.96 -19.61
N SER A 93 -0.75 2.37 -18.93
CA SER A 93 0.25 3.28 -19.51
C SER A 93 1.03 2.63 -20.66
N GLY A 94 1.33 1.33 -20.57
CA GLY A 94 1.91 0.55 -21.66
C GLY A 94 0.98 0.42 -22.87
N GLU A 95 -0.30 0.10 -22.67
CA GLU A 95 -1.33 0.04 -23.71
C GLU A 95 -1.50 1.38 -24.43
N LYS A 96 -1.58 2.48 -23.66
CA LYS A 96 -1.63 3.84 -24.22
C LYS A 96 -0.39 4.16 -25.05
N SER A 97 0.79 3.72 -24.64
CA SER A 97 2.03 3.88 -25.42
C SER A 97 1.99 3.10 -26.73
N VAL A 98 1.62 1.81 -26.68
CA VAL A 98 1.44 0.94 -27.86
C VAL A 98 0.45 1.55 -28.85
N ARG A 99 -0.73 1.98 -28.37
CA ARG A 99 -1.74 2.66 -29.21
C ARG A 99 -1.19 3.92 -29.88
N ASN A 100 -0.55 4.81 -29.12
CA ASN A 100 0.04 6.04 -29.65
C ASN A 100 1.12 5.77 -30.72
N ILE A 101 1.86 4.67 -30.63
CA ILE A 101 2.84 4.28 -31.65
C ILE A 101 2.13 3.74 -32.90
N LYS A 102 1.11 2.86 -32.75
CA LYS A 102 0.28 2.38 -33.88
C LYS A 102 -0.38 3.54 -34.64
N ASP A 103 -0.91 4.54 -33.94
CA ASP A 103 -1.50 5.74 -34.56
C ASP A 103 -0.45 6.56 -35.36
N LYS A 104 0.79 6.66 -34.85
CA LYS A 104 1.91 7.29 -35.58
C LYS A 104 2.33 6.49 -36.81
N ILE A 105 2.40 5.17 -36.71
CA ILE A 105 2.70 4.28 -37.85
C ILE A 105 1.64 4.45 -38.94
N ASN A 106 0.35 4.33 -38.59
CA ASN A 106 -0.77 4.53 -39.51
C ASN A 106 -0.71 5.89 -40.23
N LYS A 107 -0.39 6.98 -39.50
CA LYS A 107 -0.21 8.32 -40.10
C LYS A 107 1.01 8.38 -41.02
N SER A 108 2.13 7.76 -40.64
CA SER A 108 3.35 7.69 -41.45
C SER A 108 3.13 6.90 -42.75
N GLN A 109 2.49 5.74 -42.66
CA GLN A 109 2.15 4.89 -43.80
C GLN A 109 1.21 5.59 -44.79
N ARG A 110 0.14 6.26 -44.31
CA ARG A 110 -0.75 7.08 -45.17
C ARG A 110 0.00 8.21 -45.90
N ASN A 111 0.86 8.93 -45.17
CA ASN A 111 1.69 9.99 -45.75
C ASN A 111 2.67 9.46 -46.80
N LEU A 112 3.26 8.28 -46.56
CA LEU A 112 4.17 7.61 -47.49
C LEU A 112 3.44 7.19 -48.77
N ILE A 113 2.27 6.55 -48.65
CA ILE A 113 1.42 6.16 -49.80
C ILE A 113 1.05 7.41 -50.61
N THR A 114 0.55 8.45 -49.95
CA THR A 114 0.19 9.72 -50.61
C THR A 114 1.40 10.40 -51.28
N SER A 115 2.61 10.25 -50.72
CA SER A 115 3.85 10.79 -51.30
C SER A 115 4.30 10.01 -52.55
N LYS A 116 4.22 8.67 -52.50
CA LYS A 116 4.47 7.78 -53.67
C LYS A 116 3.49 8.08 -54.80
N GLU A 117 2.19 8.05 -54.54
CA GLU A 117 1.16 8.39 -55.54
C GLU A 117 1.36 9.78 -56.16
N LYS A 118 1.74 10.79 -55.36
CA LYS A 118 2.02 12.15 -55.87
C LYS A 118 3.26 12.20 -56.74
N LEU A 119 4.27 11.38 -56.47
CA LEU A 119 5.45 11.25 -57.32
C LEU A 119 5.09 10.53 -58.62
N ASP A 120 4.42 9.39 -58.55
CA ASP A 120 3.99 8.59 -59.71
C ASP A 120 3.11 9.42 -60.66
N LYS A 121 2.12 10.15 -60.11
CA LYS A 121 1.26 11.09 -60.87
C LYS A 121 2.04 12.24 -61.53
N LYS A 122 3.20 12.64 -60.99
CA LYS A 122 4.06 13.68 -61.58
C LYS A 122 5.02 13.12 -62.63
N ILE A 123 5.53 11.90 -62.43
CA ILE A 123 6.34 11.16 -63.39
C ILE A 123 5.50 10.85 -64.64
N ALA A 124 4.29 10.31 -64.47
CA ALA A 124 3.38 10.00 -65.56
C ALA A 124 2.96 11.25 -66.38
N LYS A 125 3.01 12.44 -65.79
CA LYS A 125 2.79 13.73 -66.46
C LYS A 125 4.03 14.34 -67.11
N GLY A 126 5.20 13.70 -67.03
CA GLY A 126 6.48 14.28 -67.48
C GLY A 126 6.91 15.55 -66.74
N SER A 127 6.29 15.84 -65.59
CA SER A 127 6.38 17.14 -64.90
C SER A 127 7.60 17.31 -63.97
N LEU A 128 8.53 16.35 -63.98
CA LEU A 128 9.74 16.35 -63.15
C LEU A 128 10.94 15.88 -63.98
N SER A 129 12.08 16.54 -63.78
CA SER A 129 13.39 16.06 -64.22
C SER A 129 13.87 14.88 -63.38
N SER A 130 14.80 14.08 -63.92
CA SER A 130 15.47 12.97 -63.21
C SER A 130 16.00 13.38 -61.83
N THR A 131 16.71 14.50 -61.75
CA THR A 131 17.24 15.06 -60.49
C THR A 131 16.15 15.41 -59.48
N GLN A 132 14.96 15.83 -59.92
CA GLN A 132 13.83 16.10 -59.03
C GLN A 132 13.16 14.80 -58.57
N ILE A 133 13.02 13.81 -59.45
CA ILE A 133 12.52 12.47 -59.11
C ILE A 133 13.40 11.84 -58.03
N GLU A 134 14.72 11.89 -58.19
CA GLU A 134 15.66 11.34 -57.21
C GLU A 134 15.61 12.08 -55.86
N LYS A 135 15.46 13.42 -55.87
CA LYS A 135 15.23 14.20 -54.64
C LYS A 135 13.95 13.80 -53.90
N GLU A 136 12.86 13.51 -54.61
CA GLU A 136 11.62 13.01 -53.99
C GLU A 136 11.77 11.56 -53.51
N ASN A 137 12.43 10.68 -54.28
CA ASN A 137 12.75 9.32 -53.85
C ASN A 137 13.57 9.30 -52.54
N ILE A 138 14.58 10.16 -52.40
CA ILE A 138 15.35 10.31 -51.16
C ILE A 138 14.44 10.74 -49.98
N LYS A 139 13.45 11.61 -50.20
CA LYS A 139 12.47 11.98 -49.16
C LYS A 139 11.57 10.81 -48.78
N ILE A 140 11.08 10.04 -49.76
CA ILE A 140 10.24 8.86 -49.56
C ILE A 140 11.02 7.77 -48.79
N SER A 141 12.29 7.51 -49.15
CA SER A 141 13.16 6.58 -48.41
C SER A 141 13.41 7.05 -46.97
N LYS A 142 13.63 8.36 -46.74
CA LYS A 142 13.71 8.93 -45.38
C LYS A 142 12.40 8.79 -44.58
N GLN A 143 11.23 8.81 -45.23
CA GLN A 143 9.95 8.52 -44.59
C GLN A 143 9.82 7.02 -44.27
N GLN A 144 10.19 6.13 -45.18
CA GLN A 144 10.19 4.67 -44.94
C GLN A 144 11.04 4.31 -43.73
N ILE A 145 12.29 4.80 -43.65
CA ILE A 145 13.19 4.56 -42.50
C ILE A 145 12.55 5.03 -41.17
N LYS A 146 11.82 6.16 -41.18
CA LYS A 146 11.09 6.64 -39.99
C LYS A 146 9.92 5.72 -39.62
N THR A 147 9.19 5.17 -40.59
CA THR A 147 8.13 4.19 -40.36
C THR A 147 8.71 2.90 -39.74
N ASN A 148 9.77 2.34 -40.34
CA ASN A 148 10.44 1.14 -39.83
C ASN A 148 10.92 1.33 -38.37
N LYS A 149 11.51 2.50 -38.05
CA LYS A 149 11.91 2.82 -36.67
C LYS A 149 10.73 2.86 -35.70
N LEU A 150 9.57 3.37 -36.12
CA LEU A 150 8.35 3.33 -35.29
C LEU A 150 7.82 1.90 -35.10
N GLU A 151 7.99 1.03 -36.09
CA GLU A 151 7.64 -0.40 -36.00
C GLU A 151 8.57 -1.15 -35.03
N GLU A 152 9.87 -0.85 -35.01
CA GLU A 152 10.77 -1.35 -33.95
C GLU A 152 10.39 -0.82 -32.55
N ASP A 153 10.05 0.46 -32.43
CA ASP A 153 9.65 1.07 -31.15
C ASP A 153 8.31 0.48 -30.66
N LEU A 154 7.42 0.11 -31.59
CA LEU A 154 6.20 -0.65 -31.30
C LEU A 154 6.54 -2.03 -30.73
N GLU A 155 7.41 -2.79 -31.39
CA GLU A 155 7.81 -4.13 -30.94
C GLU A 155 8.45 -4.07 -29.54
N LYS A 156 9.31 -3.07 -29.28
CA LYS A 156 9.91 -2.80 -27.96
C LYS A 156 8.84 -2.44 -26.92
N ALA A 157 7.80 -1.70 -27.29
CA ALA A 157 6.69 -1.34 -26.40
C ALA A 157 5.78 -2.54 -26.08
N GLU A 158 5.44 -3.36 -27.07
CA GLU A 158 4.65 -4.58 -26.89
C GLU A 158 5.39 -5.63 -26.06
N LYS A 159 6.70 -5.82 -26.28
CA LYS A 159 7.57 -6.64 -25.42
C LYS A 159 7.57 -6.15 -23.96
N LYS A 160 7.60 -4.84 -23.73
CA LYS A 160 7.51 -4.26 -22.37
C LYS A 160 6.13 -4.47 -21.74
N LEU A 161 5.05 -4.29 -22.50
CA LEU A 161 3.68 -4.49 -22.02
C LEU A 161 3.41 -5.95 -21.65
N ASN A 162 3.85 -6.90 -22.48
CA ASN A 162 3.70 -8.33 -22.19
C ASN A 162 4.44 -8.76 -20.92
N LYS A 163 5.65 -8.21 -20.65
CA LYS A 163 6.39 -8.38 -19.38
C LYS A 163 5.73 -7.78 -18.13
N VAL A 164 4.69 -6.96 -18.30
CA VAL A 164 3.93 -6.37 -17.19
C VAL A 164 2.58 -7.07 -17.02
N ARG A 165 2.02 -7.66 -18.08
CA ARG A 165 0.78 -8.45 -18.02
C ARG A 165 1.04 -9.83 -17.41
N ASN A 166 2.02 -10.54 -17.96
CA ASN A 166 2.53 -11.81 -17.45
C ASN A 166 3.30 -11.52 -16.14
#